data_AF-A0A4S2MFS7-F1
#
_entry.id   AF-A0A4S2MFS7-F1
#
_cell.length_a   1.000
_cell.length_b   1.000
_cell.length_c   1.000
_cell.angle_alpha   90.00
_cell.angle_beta   90.00
_cell.angle_gamma   90.00
#
_symmetry.space_group_name_H-M   'P 1'
#
loop_
_entity.id
_entity.type
_entity.pdbx_description
1 polymer ?
#
loop_
_entity_poly.entity_id
_entity_poly.type
_entity_poly.pdbx_seq_one_letter_code
_entity_poly.pdbx_strand_id
1 'polypeptide(L)'
;MQTGYPLQQSRRSEDTMNDIRNNPITPPVNRPILEVMEEVRSKLRLIEGETKSFCENSYRSLREAKQRAHKLRENNRNLRLKIAEHDIPDDITIARASGWKFDRHLFLPHLTMSQILDLVDGRIAKKMNELNMLRYKTRLRQEKLNHLDTQAKLLEVEWEQVKDSRVGDEVTNQAIRVLENKIDKTKLKQSEVIHIGRTYAAIKDKMQEETFTYANTADAIQYEIERCARKLQELRPVFESAISVREKTKNELRRHEELLLAHRKRREMELISMRRVAESKKDKPIPHKNPLLEQELRKLDPETVGDEMEEELASESQTRLNHLSRINEQLKRITGYFDLTDIVKRMEELMETGRQLERLQIQNDHKIKQLKLQSKTMEEHLGLLRIAYEHAKDRLESSKLDHKVKEEESVHSLVKLRDDSKDKQQVLDSINLTLEHLYKKLVLVSIFGRRDKTHRVVKESTLNFSPVELLGKCNGLQQQLERDLEEYDISEEEERLEEALCENLRSREEYQDIVERRIPNNAVRTNAANKKGTWVGENDIDEVDQEVLTRDAIKQRSRMIVENAKRKTTRSTCRRQFNLSI
;
A
#
# COMPACT_ATOMS: atom_id res chain seq x y z
N MET A 1 -101.63 50.97 -6.62
CA MET A 1 -101.38 51.47 -7.99
C MET A 1 -101.74 50.38 -8.99
N GLN A 2 -102.81 50.64 -9.75
CA GLN A 2 -102.97 50.35 -11.19
C GLN A 2 -102.87 48.89 -11.66
N THR A 3 -103.75 48.31 -12.46
CA THR A 3 -105.10 48.54 -13.05
C THR A 3 -105.11 47.59 -14.26
N GLY A 4 -106.23 46.94 -14.60
CA GLY A 4 -106.36 46.40 -15.96
C GLY A 4 -107.26 45.18 -16.13
N TYR A 5 -108.58 45.41 -16.20
CA TYR A 5 -109.51 44.58 -16.97
C TYR A 5 -109.23 44.74 -18.49
N PRO A 6 -109.64 43.80 -19.37
CA PRO A 6 -111.03 43.66 -19.89
C PRO A 6 -111.49 42.17 -19.94
N LEU A 7 -112.74 41.71 -19.77
CA LEU A 7 -114.13 42.09 -20.12
C LEU A 7 -114.51 42.02 -21.61
N GLN A 8 -115.52 41.17 -21.89
CA GLN A 8 -116.44 41.03 -23.04
C GLN A 8 -116.33 39.68 -23.79
N GLN A 9 -117.39 39.03 -24.28
CA GLN A 9 -118.85 39.11 -24.13
C GLN A 9 -119.43 37.84 -24.82
N SER A 10 -120.38 37.15 -24.19
CA SER A 10 -121.77 36.98 -24.62
C SER A 10 -122.03 36.47 -26.05
N ARG A 11 -122.69 35.31 -26.16
CA ARG A 11 -123.86 35.12 -27.05
C ARG A 11 -124.75 33.98 -26.57
N ARG A 12 -126.01 34.33 -26.29
CA ARG A 12 -127.20 33.49 -26.15
C ARG A 12 -127.68 33.03 -27.54
N SER A 13 -128.40 31.90 -27.58
CA SER A 13 -129.60 31.63 -28.42
C SER A 13 -129.88 30.12 -28.34
N GLU A 14 -130.96 29.67 -27.69
CA GLU A 14 -132.34 29.51 -28.21
C GLU A 14 -132.57 28.12 -28.85
N ASP A 15 -133.70 27.51 -28.46
CA ASP A 15 -134.71 26.83 -29.29
C ASP A 15 -134.22 25.71 -30.26
N THR A 16 -134.79 24.51 -30.34
CA THR A 16 -136.20 24.10 -30.50
C THR A 16 -136.22 22.56 -30.68
N MET A 17 -137.13 21.83 -30.04
CA MET A 17 -138.33 21.19 -30.62
C MET A 17 -138.12 20.15 -31.74
N ASN A 18 -138.79 19.01 -31.54
CA ASN A 18 -139.49 18.16 -32.52
C ASN A 18 -138.66 17.32 -33.51
N ASP A 19 -138.81 15.99 -33.47
CA ASP A 19 -139.89 15.18 -34.05
C ASP A 19 -139.68 14.96 -35.56
N ILE A 20 -140.11 13.80 -36.10
CA ILE A 20 -139.97 13.24 -37.48
C ILE A 20 -139.04 12.00 -37.48
N ARG A 21 -139.41 10.79 -37.92
CA ARG A 21 -140.62 10.19 -38.53
C ARG A 21 -140.41 8.65 -38.44
N ASN A 22 -141.28 7.90 -37.78
CA ASN A 22 -142.30 7.02 -38.39
C ASN A 22 -142.11 6.66 -39.87
N ASN A 23 -141.94 5.36 -40.18
CA ASN A 23 -142.74 4.57 -41.16
C ASN A 23 -142.14 3.15 -41.37
N PRO A 24 -142.94 2.12 -41.69
CA PRO A 24 -144.28 1.82 -41.19
C PRO A 24 -144.46 0.34 -40.74
N ILE A 25 -145.58 0.14 -40.03
CA ILE A 25 -146.40 -1.07 -39.84
C ILE A 25 -146.47 -1.91 -41.15
N THR A 26 -146.41 -3.26 -41.16
CA THR A 26 -147.51 -4.27 -41.16
C THR A 26 -146.95 -5.70 -41.47
N PRO A 27 -147.70 -6.84 -41.34
CA PRO A 27 -147.54 -7.84 -40.27
C PRO A 27 -147.46 -9.29 -40.90
N PRO A 28 -148.12 -10.40 -40.48
CA PRO A 28 -148.79 -10.80 -39.23
C PRO A 28 -148.58 -12.30 -38.79
N VAL A 29 -149.33 -12.67 -37.75
CA VAL A 29 -149.98 -13.99 -37.50
C VAL A 29 -149.29 -14.99 -36.55
N ASN A 30 -149.94 -15.14 -35.39
CA ASN A 30 -150.09 -16.30 -34.51
C ASN A 30 -148.85 -17.12 -34.18
N ARG A 31 -148.29 -16.85 -32.99
CA ARG A 31 -147.43 -17.79 -32.28
C ARG A 31 -148.14 -18.37 -31.05
N PRO A 32 -148.02 -19.68 -30.79
CA PRO A 32 -148.78 -20.38 -29.76
C PRO A 32 -148.43 -19.90 -28.35
N ILE A 33 -149.43 -19.93 -27.46
CA ILE A 33 -149.44 -19.40 -26.07
C ILE A 33 -148.26 -19.87 -25.21
N LEU A 34 -147.65 -21.02 -25.51
CA LEU A 34 -146.46 -21.52 -24.80
C LEU A 34 -145.26 -20.57 -24.91
N GLU A 35 -145.07 -19.99 -26.09
CA GLU A 35 -143.98 -19.04 -26.39
C GLU A 35 -144.19 -17.73 -25.61
N VAL A 36 -145.45 -17.33 -25.42
CA VAL A 36 -145.85 -16.17 -24.60
C VAL A 36 -145.55 -16.43 -23.12
N MET A 37 -145.80 -17.63 -22.61
CA MET A 37 -145.49 -17.98 -21.22
C MET A 37 -143.97 -18.05 -20.95
N GLU A 38 -143.18 -18.59 -21.87
CA GLU A 38 -141.72 -18.58 -21.78
C GLU A 38 -141.15 -17.16 -21.90
N GLU A 39 -141.73 -16.32 -22.76
CA GLU A 39 -141.42 -14.88 -22.81
C GLU A 39 -141.69 -14.19 -21.48
N VAL A 40 -142.84 -14.44 -20.86
CA VAL A 40 -143.21 -13.81 -19.58
C VAL A 40 -142.27 -14.26 -18.45
N ARG A 41 -141.93 -15.56 -18.38
CA ARG A 41 -140.94 -16.06 -17.41
C ARG A 41 -139.55 -15.47 -17.65
N SER A 42 -139.16 -15.30 -18.90
CA SER A 42 -137.88 -14.68 -19.28
C SER A 42 -137.87 -13.20 -18.92
N LYS A 43 -138.97 -12.47 -19.14
CA LYS A 43 -139.15 -11.07 -18.72
C LYS A 43 -139.10 -10.93 -17.20
N LEU A 44 -139.73 -11.85 -16.44
CA LEU A 44 -139.66 -11.86 -14.98
C LEU A 44 -138.23 -12.06 -14.47
N ARG A 45 -137.49 -13.04 -15.02
CA ARG A 45 -136.07 -13.23 -14.67
C ARG A 45 -135.21 -12.02 -15.03
N LEU A 46 -135.51 -11.35 -16.15
CA LEU A 46 -134.80 -10.14 -16.55
C LEU A 46 -135.05 -9.00 -15.55
N ILE A 47 -136.31 -8.76 -15.15
CA ILE A 47 -136.67 -7.73 -14.15
C ILE A 47 -136.06 -8.06 -12.78
N GLU A 48 -136.05 -9.33 -12.37
CA GLU A 48 -135.38 -9.77 -11.14
C GLU A 48 -133.85 -9.55 -11.22
N GLY A 49 -133.25 -9.76 -12.39
CA GLY A 49 -131.85 -9.44 -12.66
C GLY A 49 -131.56 -7.93 -12.65
N GLU A 50 -132.43 -7.12 -13.25
CA GLU A 50 -132.33 -5.66 -13.27
C GLU A 50 -132.51 -5.06 -11.87
N THR A 51 -133.48 -5.53 -11.10
CA THR A 51 -133.68 -5.07 -9.71
C THR A 51 -132.52 -5.46 -8.82
N LYS A 52 -131.98 -6.69 -8.96
CA LYS A 52 -130.80 -7.13 -8.21
C LYS A 52 -129.54 -6.34 -8.59
N SER A 53 -129.30 -6.13 -9.89
CA SER A 53 -128.16 -5.34 -10.37
C SER A 53 -128.28 -3.86 -9.97
N PHE A 54 -129.49 -3.29 -10.00
CA PHE A 54 -129.75 -1.94 -9.49
C PHE A 54 -129.46 -1.83 -7.99
N CYS A 55 -129.93 -2.78 -7.18
CA CYS A 55 -129.63 -2.82 -5.74
C CYS A 55 -128.12 -2.94 -5.49
N GLU A 56 -127.44 -3.87 -6.17
CA GLU A 56 -125.99 -4.04 -6.05
C GLU A 56 -125.22 -2.78 -6.48
N ASN A 57 -125.65 -2.11 -7.55
CA ASN A 57 -125.03 -0.87 -8.02
C ASN A 57 -125.26 0.30 -7.06
N SER A 58 -126.44 0.39 -6.44
CA SER A 58 -126.74 1.36 -5.39
C SER A 58 -125.88 1.11 -4.14
N TYR A 59 -125.75 -0.14 -3.70
CA TYR A 59 -124.88 -0.49 -2.58
C TYR A 59 -123.39 -0.25 -2.88
N ARG A 60 -122.93 -0.48 -4.12
CA ARG A 60 -121.57 -0.10 -4.57
C ARG A 60 -121.38 1.42 -4.53
N SER A 61 -122.30 2.17 -5.13
CA SER A 61 -122.26 3.64 -5.15
C SER A 61 -122.24 4.22 -3.73
N LEU A 62 -123.00 3.63 -2.81
CA LEU A 62 -123.00 4.02 -1.39
C LEU A 62 -121.66 3.72 -0.71
N ARG A 63 -121.02 2.58 -0.99
CA ARG A 63 -119.68 2.27 -0.46
C ARG A 63 -118.63 3.25 -0.99
N GLU A 64 -118.65 3.56 -2.27
CA GLU A 64 -117.72 4.51 -2.87
C GLU A 64 -117.92 5.93 -2.30
N ALA A 65 -119.17 6.36 -2.11
CA ALA A 65 -119.48 7.63 -1.48
C ALA A 65 -118.94 7.69 -0.04
N LYS A 66 -119.09 6.60 0.74
CA LYS A 66 -118.51 6.48 2.09
C LYS A 66 -116.98 6.54 2.08
N GLN A 67 -116.33 5.85 1.15
CA GLN A 67 -114.86 5.90 0.99
C GLN A 67 -114.38 7.30 0.61
N ARG A 68 -115.07 7.99 -0.32
CA ARG A 68 -114.78 9.38 -0.68
C ARG A 68 -114.94 10.32 0.52
N ALA A 69 -115.99 10.16 1.32
CA ALA A 69 -116.19 10.94 2.54
C ALA A 69 -115.06 10.71 3.56
N HIS A 70 -114.55 9.48 3.71
CA HIS A 70 -113.41 9.18 4.58
C HIS A 70 -112.13 9.87 4.09
N LYS A 71 -111.81 9.74 2.80
CA LYS A 71 -110.65 10.42 2.18
C LYS A 71 -110.73 11.94 2.35
N LEU A 72 -111.91 12.52 2.18
CA LEU A 72 -112.12 13.96 2.40
C LEU A 72 -111.90 14.36 3.87
N ARG A 73 -112.33 13.53 4.84
CA ARG A 73 -112.08 13.78 6.27
C ARG A 73 -110.60 13.69 6.63
N GLU A 74 -109.87 12.72 6.10
CA GLU A 74 -108.42 12.62 6.27
C GLU A 74 -107.70 13.81 5.65
N ASN A 75 -108.07 14.19 4.43
CA ASN A 75 -107.52 15.38 3.77
C ASN A 75 -107.82 16.64 4.57
N ASN A 76 -109.03 16.79 5.12
CA ASN A 76 -109.37 17.93 5.97
C ASN A 76 -108.56 17.92 7.28
N ARG A 77 -108.32 16.76 7.88
CA ARG A 77 -107.44 16.61 9.05
C ARG A 77 -106.00 17.00 8.71
N ASN A 78 -105.48 16.56 7.57
CA ASN A 78 -104.14 16.92 7.11
C ASN A 78 -104.01 18.41 6.77
N LEU A 79 -105.04 19.00 6.16
CA LEU A 79 -105.07 20.45 5.91
C LEU A 79 -105.14 21.24 7.22
N ARG A 80 -105.91 20.79 8.21
CA ARG A 80 -105.93 21.40 9.55
C ARG A 80 -104.57 21.28 10.26
N LEU A 81 -103.85 20.17 10.09
CA LEU A 81 -102.48 20.03 10.60
C LEU A 81 -101.52 20.99 9.90
N LYS A 82 -101.61 21.11 8.57
CA LYS A 82 -100.80 22.07 7.79
C LYS A 82 -101.12 23.52 8.15
N ILE A 83 -102.39 23.85 8.38
CA ILE A 83 -102.79 25.17 8.88
C ILE A 83 -102.20 25.39 10.27
N ALA A 84 -102.26 24.41 11.18
CA ALA A 84 -101.63 24.52 12.50
C ALA A 84 -100.10 24.64 12.44
N GLU A 85 -99.43 24.08 11.44
CA GLU A 85 -98.00 24.27 11.17
C GLU A 85 -97.69 25.68 10.61
N HIS A 86 -98.61 26.26 9.84
CA HIS A 86 -98.48 27.62 9.31
C HIS A 86 -98.96 28.71 10.29
N ASP A 87 -99.83 28.39 11.25
CA ASP A 87 -100.29 29.26 12.34
C ASP A 87 -99.30 29.28 13.53
N ILE A 88 -98.11 28.67 13.37
CA ILE A 88 -96.99 28.87 14.30
C ILE A 88 -96.54 30.33 14.11
N PRO A 89 -96.48 31.16 15.18
CA PRO A 89 -96.17 32.58 15.06
C PRO A 89 -94.83 32.82 14.33
N ASP A 90 -94.81 33.83 13.46
CA ASP A 90 -93.68 34.23 12.60
C ASP A 90 -92.33 34.42 13.34
N ASP A 91 -92.37 34.59 14.66
CA ASP A 91 -91.19 34.72 15.51
C ASP A 91 -90.33 33.44 15.56
N ILE A 92 -90.94 32.26 15.43
CA ILE A 92 -90.22 30.97 15.51
C ILE A 92 -89.53 30.62 14.18
N THR A 93 -90.08 31.06 13.06
CA THR A 93 -89.48 30.91 11.73
C THR A 93 -88.27 31.82 11.54
N ILE A 94 -88.29 33.06 12.06
CA ILE A 94 -87.13 33.97 12.07
C ILE A 94 -85.97 33.41 12.92
N ALA A 95 -86.28 32.79 14.06
CA ALA A 95 -85.30 32.14 14.93
C ALA A 95 -84.57 30.96 14.25
N ARG A 96 -85.28 30.20 13.40
CA ARG A 96 -84.72 29.03 12.72
C ARG A 96 -83.85 29.41 11.51
N ALA A 97 -84.18 30.50 10.82
CA ALA A 97 -83.41 30.99 9.66
C ALA A 97 -82.12 31.73 10.03
N SER A 98 -82.06 32.36 11.21
CA SER A 98 -80.91 33.17 11.64
C SER A 98 -79.79 32.39 12.34
N GLY A 99 -80.00 31.09 12.64
CA GLY A 99 -79.00 30.25 13.32
C GLY A 99 -78.74 30.62 14.79
N TRP A 100 -79.50 31.55 15.35
CA TRP A 100 -79.42 31.91 16.77
C TRP A 100 -80.20 30.87 17.59
N LYS A 101 -79.55 30.22 18.55
CA LYS A 101 -80.24 29.39 19.55
C LYS A 101 -81.09 30.32 20.43
N PHE A 102 -82.35 30.51 20.05
CA PHE A 102 -83.36 31.26 20.81
C PHE A 102 -83.64 30.53 22.13
N ASP A 103 -83.31 31.18 23.24
CA ASP A 103 -83.61 30.67 24.59
C ASP A 103 -85.08 30.97 24.92
N ARG A 104 -85.88 29.92 25.15
CA ARG A 104 -87.30 30.07 25.54
C ARG A 104 -87.49 30.91 26.81
N HIS A 105 -86.44 31.08 27.62
CA HIS A 105 -86.45 31.90 28.83
C HIS A 105 -86.57 33.42 28.58
N LEU A 106 -86.29 33.91 27.36
CA LEU A 106 -86.40 35.34 27.02
C LEU A 106 -87.84 35.77 26.64
N PHE A 107 -88.74 34.81 26.42
CA PHE A 107 -90.13 35.05 25.98
C PHE A 107 -91.14 34.34 26.88
N LEU A 108 -90.85 34.24 28.17
CA LEU A 108 -91.86 33.88 29.16
C LEU A 108 -92.83 35.08 29.30
N PRO A 109 -94.15 34.88 29.22
CA PRO A 109 -95.16 35.97 29.10
C PRO A 109 -95.29 36.88 30.34
N HIS A 110 -94.39 36.79 31.30
CA HIS A 110 -94.39 37.52 32.56
C HIS A 110 -93.13 38.37 32.79
N LEU A 111 -92.18 38.41 31.84
CA LEU A 111 -91.03 39.31 31.94
C LEU A 111 -91.33 40.68 31.34
N THR A 112 -90.95 41.73 32.05
CA THR A 112 -90.99 43.11 31.54
C THR A 112 -89.82 43.35 30.58
N MET A 113 -89.98 44.28 29.62
CA MET A 113 -88.97 44.59 28.60
C MET A 113 -87.57 44.89 29.20
N SER A 114 -87.52 45.52 30.37
CA SER A 114 -86.27 45.77 31.12
C SER A 114 -85.54 44.49 31.48
N GLN A 115 -86.26 43.45 31.95
CA GLN A 115 -85.66 42.19 32.38
C GLN A 115 -85.12 41.37 31.20
N ILE A 116 -85.75 41.47 30.03
CA ILE A 116 -85.26 40.84 28.79
C ILE A 116 -83.96 41.52 28.34
N LEU A 117 -83.91 42.85 28.41
CA LEU A 117 -82.71 43.62 28.08
C LEU A 117 -81.53 43.25 29.00
N ASP A 118 -81.77 43.18 30.32
CA ASP A 118 -80.76 42.78 31.31
C ASP A 118 -80.20 41.35 31.05
N LEU A 119 -81.06 40.42 30.62
CA LEU A 119 -80.64 39.05 30.28
C LEU A 119 -79.79 39.01 28.99
N VAL A 120 -80.15 39.79 27.99
CA VAL A 120 -79.39 39.92 26.74
C VAL A 120 -78.04 40.60 27.00
N ASP A 121 -78.03 41.70 27.76
CA ASP A 121 -76.82 42.41 28.14
C ASP A 121 -75.90 41.52 28.99
N GLY A 122 -76.45 40.75 29.94
CA GLY A 122 -75.70 39.76 30.70
C GLY A 122 -75.08 38.66 29.82
N ARG A 123 -75.74 38.25 28.73
CA ARG A 123 -75.22 37.26 27.78
C ARG A 123 -74.15 37.87 26.86
N ILE A 124 -74.35 39.09 26.40
CA ILE A 124 -73.35 39.84 25.63
C ILE A 124 -72.10 40.03 26.48
N ALA A 125 -72.25 40.42 27.75
CA ALA A 125 -71.14 40.55 28.70
C ALA A 125 -70.40 39.21 28.91
N LYS A 126 -71.13 38.08 29.07
CA LYS A 126 -70.50 36.74 29.15
C LYS A 126 -69.72 36.40 27.89
N LYS A 127 -70.28 36.63 26.70
CA LYS A 127 -69.60 36.35 25.41
C LYS A 127 -68.42 37.28 25.17
N MET A 128 -68.53 38.54 25.59
CA MET A 128 -67.43 39.51 25.57
C MET A 128 -66.30 39.08 26.51
N ASN A 129 -66.62 38.59 27.71
CA ASN A 129 -65.63 38.04 28.64
C ASN A 129 -64.96 36.78 28.08
N GLU A 130 -65.71 35.86 27.48
CA GLU A 130 -65.15 34.68 26.79
C GLU A 130 -64.19 35.10 25.65
N LEU A 131 -64.58 36.09 24.85
CA LEU A 131 -63.74 36.63 23.76
C LEU A 131 -62.48 37.32 24.28
N ASN A 132 -62.59 38.12 25.35
CA ASN A 132 -61.45 38.76 25.99
C ASN A 132 -60.48 37.71 26.58
N MET A 133 -60.99 36.65 27.19
CA MET A 133 -60.17 35.53 27.66
C MET A 133 -59.45 34.80 26.53
N LEU A 134 -60.12 34.60 25.39
CA LEU A 134 -59.48 34.00 24.21
C LEU A 134 -58.41 34.92 23.63
N ARG A 135 -58.67 36.23 23.51
CA ARG A 135 -57.68 37.23 23.06
C ARG A 135 -56.45 37.24 23.97
N TYR A 136 -56.66 37.21 25.28
CA TYR A 136 -55.56 37.11 26.26
C TYR A 136 -54.74 35.82 26.06
N LYS A 137 -55.40 34.66 25.93
CA LYS A 137 -54.71 33.38 25.66
C LYS A 137 -53.94 33.39 24.34
N THR A 138 -54.50 33.97 23.28
CA THR A 138 -53.83 34.11 21.99
C THR A 138 -52.60 35.01 22.11
N ARG A 139 -52.73 36.15 22.78
CA ARG A 139 -51.61 37.07 23.03
C ARG A 139 -50.49 36.37 23.81
N LEU A 140 -50.82 35.66 24.89
CA LEU A 140 -49.83 34.93 25.68
C LEU A 140 -49.09 33.85 24.85
N ARG A 141 -49.82 33.13 24.00
CA ARG A 141 -49.21 32.17 23.07
C ARG A 141 -48.33 32.85 22.04
N GLN A 142 -48.73 34.01 21.53
CA GLN A 142 -47.94 34.79 20.59
C GLN A 142 -46.64 35.29 21.22
N GLU A 143 -46.69 35.80 22.46
CA GLU A 143 -45.51 36.21 23.22
C GLU A 143 -44.57 35.01 23.45
N LYS A 144 -45.11 33.83 23.78
CA LYS A 144 -44.31 32.60 23.91
C LYS A 144 -43.70 32.16 22.58
N LEU A 145 -44.44 32.26 21.47
CA LEU A 145 -43.95 31.97 20.12
C LEU A 145 -42.80 32.90 19.73
N ASN A 146 -42.97 34.20 19.96
CA ASN A 146 -41.93 35.20 19.70
C ASN A 146 -40.69 34.93 20.56
N HIS A 147 -40.86 34.56 21.83
CA HIS A 147 -39.74 34.19 22.69
C HIS A 147 -38.99 32.95 22.16
N LEU A 148 -39.71 31.90 21.76
CA LEU A 148 -39.11 30.70 21.18
C LEU A 148 -38.42 31.00 19.84
N ASP A 149 -39.00 31.86 19.01
CA ASP A 149 -38.40 32.32 17.75
C ASP A 149 -37.10 33.10 18.00
N THR A 150 -37.07 33.98 19.02
CA THR A 150 -35.83 34.65 19.41
C THR A 150 -34.76 33.69 19.93
N GLN A 151 -35.14 32.67 20.70
CA GLN A 151 -34.20 31.63 21.16
C GLN A 151 -33.67 30.79 20.00
N ALA A 152 -34.53 30.41 19.06
CA ALA A 152 -34.11 29.66 17.87
C ALA A 152 -33.08 30.45 17.05
N LYS A 153 -33.32 31.74 16.82
CA LYS A 153 -32.39 32.64 16.12
C LYS A 153 -31.07 32.81 16.86
N LEU A 154 -31.11 32.93 18.20
CA LEU A 154 -29.89 33.00 19.01
C LEU A 154 -29.06 31.72 18.89
N LEU A 155 -29.71 30.55 19.00
CA LEU A 155 -29.05 29.27 18.81
C LEU A 155 -28.45 29.15 17.40
N GLU A 156 -29.17 29.57 16.37
CA GLU A 156 -28.66 29.55 14.99
C GLU A 156 -27.38 30.38 14.82
N VAL A 157 -27.33 31.58 15.43
CA VAL A 157 -26.12 32.41 15.46
C VAL A 157 -24.99 31.76 16.25
N GLU A 158 -25.27 31.15 17.41
CA GLU A 158 -24.27 30.40 18.18
C GLU A 158 -23.72 29.21 17.40
N TRP A 159 -24.58 28.49 16.67
CA TRP A 159 -24.19 27.39 15.80
C TRP A 159 -23.28 27.83 14.65
N GLU A 160 -23.57 28.97 14.01
CA GLU A 160 -22.70 29.52 12.96
C GLU A 160 -21.33 29.95 13.54
N GLN A 161 -21.30 30.54 14.74
CA GLN A 161 -20.03 30.90 15.42
C GLN A 161 -19.20 29.67 15.81
N VAL A 162 -19.84 28.59 16.26
CA VAL A 162 -19.15 27.32 16.55
C VAL A 162 -18.60 26.69 15.27
N LYS A 163 -19.31 26.82 14.14
CA LYS A 163 -18.87 26.33 12.84
C LYS A 163 -17.66 27.12 12.31
N ASP A 164 -17.67 28.44 12.45
CA ASP A 164 -16.50 29.29 12.13
C ASP A 164 -15.31 28.97 13.03
N SER A 165 -15.56 28.70 14.32
CA SER A 165 -14.52 28.26 15.25
C SER A 165 -13.94 26.89 14.88
N ARG A 166 -14.76 25.95 14.40
CA ARG A 166 -14.29 24.64 13.90
C ARG A 166 -13.37 24.76 12.69
N VAL A 167 -13.61 25.72 11.79
CA VAL A 167 -12.69 25.99 10.67
C VAL A 167 -11.35 26.54 11.19
N GLY A 168 -11.39 27.39 12.22
CA GLY A 168 -10.20 27.80 12.96
C GLY A 168 -9.45 26.61 13.61
N ASP A 169 -10.19 25.68 14.19
CA ASP A 169 -9.65 24.46 14.78
C ASP A 169 -8.99 23.54 13.74
N GLU A 170 -9.45 23.50 12.50
CA GLU A 170 -8.79 22.73 11.43
C GLU A 170 -7.39 23.29 11.12
N VAL A 171 -7.25 24.62 11.07
CA VAL A 171 -5.95 25.28 10.84
C VAL A 171 -5.00 25.04 12.02
N THR A 172 -5.50 25.14 13.25
CA THR A 172 -4.68 24.86 14.45
C THR A 172 -4.31 23.37 14.53
N ASN A 173 -5.23 22.45 14.21
CA ASN A 173 -4.96 21.01 14.14
C ASN A 173 -3.93 20.68 13.06
N GLN A 174 -3.98 21.36 11.91
CA GLN A 174 -2.99 21.18 10.87
C GLN A 174 -1.61 21.72 11.30
N ALA A 175 -1.57 22.86 11.99
CA ALA A 175 -0.34 23.37 12.59
C ALA A 175 0.22 22.41 13.65
N ILE A 176 -0.63 21.82 14.50
CA ILE A 176 -0.24 20.80 15.48
C ILE A 176 0.38 19.59 14.79
N ARG A 177 -0.28 19.02 13.76
CA ARG A 177 0.28 17.89 13.01
C ARG A 177 1.63 18.21 12.38
N VAL A 178 1.82 19.43 11.87
CA VAL A 178 3.11 19.87 11.31
C VAL A 178 4.17 19.97 12.41
N LEU A 179 3.82 20.48 13.59
CA LEU A 179 4.72 20.57 14.73
C LEU A 179 5.08 19.19 15.28
N GLU A 180 4.13 18.27 15.41
CA GLU A 180 4.35 16.88 15.80
C GLU A 180 5.30 16.19 14.83
N ASN A 181 5.05 16.31 13.52
CA ASN A 181 5.94 15.77 12.49
C ASN A 181 7.36 16.37 12.56
N LYS A 182 7.49 17.66 12.90
CA LYS A 182 8.80 18.30 13.12
C LYS A 182 9.48 17.72 14.36
N ILE A 183 8.75 17.56 15.46
CA ILE A 183 9.25 16.98 16.71
C ILE A 183 9.75 15.55 16.46
N ASP A 184 8.98 14.71 15.79
CA ASP A 184 9.38 13.33 15.52
C ASP A 184 10.60 13.26 14.60
N LYS A 185 10.68 14.13 13.59
CA LYS A 185 11.89 14.27 12.77
C LYS A 185 13.11 14.69 13.60
N THR A 186 12.94 15.60 14.56
CA THR A 186 14.05 16.01 15.44
C THR A 186 14.46 14.90 16.41
N LYS A 187 13.52 14.12 16.94
CA LYS A 187 13.80 12.96 17.79
C LYS A 187 14.58 11.90 17.01
N LEU A 188 14.17 11.60 15.78
CA LEU A 188 14.87 10.65 14.90
C LEU A 188 16.30 11.12 14.62
N LYS A 189 16.49 12.42 14.32
CA LYS A 189 17.84 13.01 14.15
C LYS A 189 18.66 12.91 15.43
N GLN A 190 18.06 13.15 16.59
CA GLN A 190 18.75 13.04 17.87
C GLN A 190 19.18 11.60 18.16
N SER A 191 18.31 10.61 17.93
CA SER A 191 18.67 9.20 18.11
C SER A 191 19.79 8.78 17.17
N GLU A 192 19.77 9.27 15.92
CA GLU A 192 20.84 9.01 14.95
C GLU A 192 22.16 9.64 15.38
N VAL A 193 22.15 10.90 15.84
CA VAL A 193 23.35 11.57 16.38
C VAL A 193 23.90 10.83 17.59
N ILE A 194 23.04 10.30 18.48
CA ILE A 194 23.48 9.48 19.62
C ILE A 194 24.08 8.16 19.12
N HIS A 195 23.48 7.51 18.13
CA HIS A 195 24.00 6.28 17.55
C HIS A 195 25.38 6.49 16.93
N ILE A 196 25.51 7.53 16.09
CA ILE A 196 26.78 7.96 15.49
C ILE A 196 27.80 8.33 16.58
N GLY A 197 27.39 9.04 17.64
CA GLY A 197 28.27 9.37 18.76
C GLY A 197 28.81 8.13 19.47
N ARG A 198 27.96 7.11 19.67
CA ARG A 198 28.37 5.81 20.26
C ARG A 198 29.32 5.04 19.35
N THR A 199 29.10 5.04 18.04
CA THR A 199 30.01 4.35 17.11
C THR A 199 31.37 5.03 17.08
N TYR A 200 31.44 6.37 17.05
CA TYR A 200 32.71 7.09 17.14
C TYR A 200 33.42 6.88 18.49
N ALA A 201 32.68 6.83 19.60
CA ALA A 201 33.26 6.50 20.90
C ALA A 201 33.87 5.10 20.90
N ALA A 202 33.16 4.10 20.38
CA ALA A 202 33.67 2.73 20.26
C ALA A 202 34.92 2.64 19.36
N ILE A 203 34.93 3.36 18.23
CA ILE A 203 36.10 3.44 17.35
C ILE A 203 37.29 4.06 18.11
N LYS A 204 37.07 5.16 18.83
CA LYS A 204 38.11 5.81 19.62
C LYS A 204 38.68 4.86 20.69
N ASP A 205 37.82 4.16 21.42
CA ASP A 205 38.25 3.23 22.46
C ASP A 205 39.10 2.09 21.86
N LYS A 206 38.69 1.58 20.68
CA LYS A 206 39.49 0.59 19.94
C LYS A 206 40.84 1.13 19.46
N MET A 207 40.88 2.35 18.95
CA MET A 207 42.16 2.97 18.56
C MET A 207 43.08 3.17 19.77
N GLN A 208 42.53 3.50 20.94
CA GLN A 208 43.31 3.62 22.18
C GLN A 208 43.85 2.25 22.62
N GLU A 209 43.01 1.22 22.63
CA GLU A 209 43.41 -0.17 22.91
C GLU A 209 44.52 -0.66 21.97
N GLU A 210 44.38 -0.40 20.67
CA GLU A 210 45.39 -0.70 19.66
C GLU A 210 46.69 0.06 19.91
N THR A 211 46.61 1.35 20.28
CA THR A 211 47.81 2.16 20.60
C THR A 211 48.60 1.55 21.75
N PHE A 212 47.92 1.12 22.83
CA PHE A 212 48.57 0.44 23.96
C PHE A 212 49.17 -0.90 23.55
N THR A 213 48.43 -1.68 22.74
CA THR A 213 48.88 -2.99 22.26
C THR A 213 50.14 -2.85 21.40
N TYR A 214 50.13 -1.91 20.45
CA TYR A 214 51.27 -1.67 19.58
C TYR A 214 52.49 -1.15 20.34
N ALA A 215 52.30 -0.23 21.29
CA ALA A 215 53.38 0.24 22.16
C ALA A 215 54.04 -0.93 22.92
N ASN A 216 53.24 -1.78 23.56
CA ASN A 216 53.76 -2.93 24.30
C ASN A 216 54.49 -3.93 23.39
N THR A 217 53.97 -4.19 22.18
CA THR A 217 54.64 -5.07 21.22
C THR A 217 55.94 -4.47 20.70
N ALA A 218 56.00 -3.16 20.50
CA ALA A 218 57.21 -2.46 20.07
C ALA A 218 58.29 -2.54 21.17
N ASP A 219 57.92 -2.30 22.43
CA ASP A 219 58.81 -2.41 23.58
C ASP A 219 59.34 -3.84 23.74
N ALA A 220 58.49 -4.85 23.54
CA ALA A 220 58.91 -6.26 23.59
C ALA A 220 59.92 -6.59 22.48
N ILE A 221 59.68 -6.14 21.24
CA ILE A 221 60.60 -6.33 20.12
C ILE A 221 61.92 -5.60 20.38
N GLN A 222 61.87 -4.37 20.91
CA GLN A 222 63.06 -3.61 21.24
C GLN A 222 63.90 -4.33 22.29
N TYR A 223 63.26 -4.86 23.34
CA TYR A 223 63.94 -5.68 24.34
C TYR A 223 64.59 -6.94 23.75
N GLU A 224 63.93 -7.62 22.81
CA GLU A 224 64.50 -8.77 22.11
C GLU A 224 65.70 -8.40 21.24
N ILE A 225 65.63 -7.27 20.52
CA ILE A 225 66.75 -6.75 19.73
C ILE A 225 67.94 -6.45 20.64
N GLU A 226 67.73 -5.76 21.76
CA GLU A 226 68.78 -5.45 22.74
C GLU A 226 69.37 -6.72 23.36
N ARG A 227 68.55 -7.72 23.65
CA ARG A 227 69.01 -9.03 24.14
C ARG A 227 69.86 -9.74 23.10
N CYS A 228 69.46 -9.74 21.82
CA CYS A 228 70.22 -10.33 20.74
C CYS A 228 71.53 -9.57 20.48
N ALA A 229 71.51 -8.24 20.53
CA ALA A 229 72.70 -7.40 20.42
C ALA A 229 73.72 -7.70 21.52
N ARG A 230 73.26 -7.83 22.78
CA ARG A 230 74.12 -8.24 23.91
C ARG A 230 74.75 -9.62 23.70
N LYS A 231 73.96 -10.62 23.29
CA LYS A 231 74.48 -11.95 22.98
C LYS A 231 75.52 -11.93 21.85
N LEU A 232 75.30 -11.13 20.81
CA LEU A 232 76.28 -10.97 19.73
C LEU A 232 77.57 -10.32 20.23
N GLN A 233 77.46 -9.32 21.12
CA GLN A 233 78.61 -8.69 21.76
C GLN A 233 79.40 -9.69 22.63
N GLU A 234 78.71 -10.58 23.36
CA GLU A 234 79.34 -11.65 24.14
C GLU A 234 80.01 -12.73 23.28
N LEU A 235 79.41 -13.10 22.14
CA LEU A 235 79.94 -14.12 21.24
C LEU A 235 81.14 -13.62 20.40
N ARG A 236 81.21 -12.33 20.12
CA ARG A 236 82.28 -11.72 19.33
C ARG A 236 83.71 -12.01 19.84
N PRO A 237 84.05 -11.80 21.13
CA PRO A 237 85.40 -12.12 21.63
C PRO A 237 85.70 -13.62 21.59
N VAL A 238 84.71 -14.48 21.76
CA VAL A 238 84.89 -15.94 21.62
C VAL A 238 85.25 -16.29 20.18
N PHE A 239 84.56 -15.71 19.20
CA PHE A 239 84.86 -15.88 17.78
C PHE A 239 86.25 -15.34 17.41
N GLU A 240 86.61 -14.15 17.88
CA GLU A 240 87.93 -13.54 17.67
C GLU A 240 89.05 -14.40 18.31
N SER A 241 88.82 -14.94 19.51
CA SER A 241 89.72 -15.89 20.17
C SER A 241 89.86 -17.19 19.38
N ALA A 242 88.76 -17.76 18.88
CA ALA A 242 88.79 -18.97 18.06
C ALA A 242 89.56 -18.76 16.75
N ILE A 243 89.41 -17.60 16.09
CA ILE A 243 90.22 -17.23 14.93
C ILE A 243 91.70 -17.13 15.33
N SER A 244 92.01 -16.45 16.43
CA SER A 244 93.40 -16.30 16.90
C SER A 244 94.05 -17.66 17.17
N VAL A 245 93.35 -18.58 17.83
CA VAL A 245 93.81 -19.95 18.08
C VAL A 245 94.06 -20.69 16.78
N ARG A 246 93.12 -20.62 15.82
CA ARG A 246 93.27 -21.27 14.51
C ARG A 246 94.48 -20.75 13.74
N GLU A 247 94.72 -19.45 13.72
CA GLU A 247 95.88 -18.88 13.02
C GLU A 247 97.19 -19.24 13.74
N LYS A 248 97.20 -19.29 15.08
CA LYS A 248 98.36 -19.75 15.86
C LYS A 248 98.71 -21.20 15.54
N THR A 249 97.75 -22.12 15.60
CA THR A 249 97.98 -23.55 15.31
C THR A 249 98.40 -23.77 13.86
N LYS A 250 97.80 -23.04 12.91
CA LYS A 250 98.21 -23.08 11.50
C LYS A 250 99.65 -22.59 11.30
N ASN A 251 100.06 -21.53 12.00
CA ASN A 251 101.43 -21.03 11.93
C ASN A 251 102.44 -21.97 12.60
N GLU A 252 102.08 -22.59 13.73
CA GLU A 252 102.90 -23.63 14.36
C GLU A 252 103.06 -24.86 13.46
N LEU A 253 101.97 -25.32 12.84
CA LEU A 253 102.00 -26.41 11.88
C LEU A 253 102.95 -26.10 10.71
N ARG A 254 102.85 -24.91 10.11
CA ARG A 254 103.77 -24.47 9.04
C ARG A 254 105.23 -24.48 9.47
N ARG A 255 105.54 -24.00 10.68
CA ARG A 255 106.91 -24.04 11.22
C ARG A 255 107.41 -25.48 11.40
N HIS A 256 106.57 -26.39 11.89
CA HIS A 256 106.93 -27.79 12.01
C HIS A 256 107.14 -28.46 10.65
N GLU A 257 106.31 -28.15 9.65
CA GLU A 257 106.50 -28.62 8.27
C GLU A 257 107.83 -28.14 7.68
N GLU A 258 108.17 -26.85 7.84
CA GLU A 258 109.46 -26.28 7.40
C GLU A 258 110.65 -26.95 8.09
N LEU A 259 110.57 -27.18 9.41
CA LEU A 259 111.60 -27.87 10.18
C LEU A 259 111.78 -29.32 9.71
N LEU A 260 110.69 -30.05 9.48
CA LEU A 260 110.74 -31.42 8.97
C LEU A 260 111.34 -31.49 7.56
N LEU A 261 110.99 -30.55 6.69
CA LEU A 261 111.58 -30.44 5.35
C LEU A 261 113.09 -30.13 5.45
N ALA A 262 113.51 -29.24 6.35
CA ALA A 262 114.91 -28.93 6.58
C ALA A 262 115.68 -30.16 7.12
N HIS A 263 115.12 -30.88 8.10
CA HIS A 263 115.69 -32.13 8.61
C HIS A 263 115.79 -33.20 7.54
N ARG A 264 114.77 -33.34 6.69
CA ARG A 264 114.78 -34.28 5.56
C ARG A 264 115.89 -33.93 4.56
N LYS A 265 116.01 -32.66 4.17
CA LYS A 265 117.09 -32.18 3.29
C LYS A 265 118.47 -32.43 3.90
N ARG A 266 118.64 -32.17 5.20
CA ARG A 266 119.91 -32.42 5.90
C ARG A 266 120.29 -33.90 5.88
N ARG A 267 119.35 -34.79 6.23
CA ARG A 267 119.55 -36.25 6.18
C ARG A 267 119.85 -36.73 4.76
N GLU A 268 119.17 -36.18 3.76
CA GLU A 268 119.42 -36.52 2.35
C GLU A 268 120.83 -36.10 1.92
N MET A 269 121.29 -34.90 2.30
CA MET A 269 122.65 -34.45 2.05
C MET A 269 123.70 -35.30 2.78
N GLU A 270 123.45 -35.69 4.03
CA GLU A 270 124.30 -36.62 4.79
C GLU A 270 124.37 -38.00 4.12
N LEU A 271 123.24 -38.57 3.70
CA LEU A 271 123.17 -39.83 2.96
C LEU A 271 123.90 -39.75 1.62
N ILE A 272 123.75 -38.65 0.87
CA ILE A 272 124.50 -38.41 -0.37
C ILE A 272 126.01 -38.35 -0.08
N SER A 273 126.42 -37.65 0.99
CA SER A 273 127.83 -37.55 1.38
C SER A 273 128.42 -38.92 1.75
N MET A 274 127.70 -39.71 2.55
CA MET A 274 128.10 -41.07 2.90
C MET A 274 128.15 -41.98 1.69
N ARG A 275 127.19 -41.87 0.77
CA ARG A 275 127.19 -42.62 -0.49
C ARG A 275 128.43 -42.28 -1.33
N ARG A 276 128.79 -41.01 -1.47
CA ARG A 276 130.03 -40.61 -2.17
C ARG A 276 131.28 -41.21 -1.51
N VAL A 277 131.35 -41.22 -0.18
CA VAL A 277 132.47 -41.83 0.56
C VAL A 277 132.50 -43.35 0.36
N ALA A 278 131.34 -44.01 0.36
CA ALA A 278 131.23 -45.45 0.10
C ALA A 278 131.62 -45.81 -1.34
N GLU A 279 131.18 -45.02 -2.34
CA GLU A 279 131.58 -45.15 -3.75
C GLU A 279 133.10 -44.95 -3.90
N SER A 280 133.66 -43.89 -3.29
CA SER A 280 135.12 -43.63 -3.28
C SER A 280 135.94 -44.73 -2.60
N LYS A 281 135.33 -45.51 -1.70
CA LYS A 281 135.97 -46.68 -1.06
C LYS A 281 135.78 -47.97 -1.87
N LYS A 282 134.73 -48.08 -2.69
CA LYS A 282 134.57 -49.16 -3.68
C LYS A 282 135.61 -49.07 -4.80
N ASP A 283 136.03 -47.85 -5.16
CA ASP A 283 137.05 -47.61 -6.19
C ASP A 283 138.49 -47.88 -5.70
N LYS A 284 138.68 -48.32 -4.45
CA LYS A 284 139.96 -48.77 -3.90
C LYS A 284 139.96 -50.30 -3.77
N PRO A 285 140.95 -51.03 -4.31
CA PRO A 285 141.00 -52.49 -4.17
C PRO A 285 141.20 -52.86 -2.69
N ILE A 286 140.33 -53.76 -2.22
CA ILE A 286 140.31 -54.32 -0.86
C ILE A 286 141.63 -55.06 -0.59
N PRO A 287 142.44 -54.67 0.42
CA PRO A 287 143.48 -55.55 0.94
C PRO A 287 142.84 -56.61 1.83
N HIS A 288 143.24 -57.84 1.58
CA HIS A 288 142.87 -59.06 2.27
C HIS A 288 143.18 -59.07 3.78
N LYS A 289 142.27 -59.73 4.52
CA LYS A 289 142.45 -60.53 5.75
C LYS A 289 142.52 -59.82 7.12
N ASN A 290 141.66 -60.27 8.04
CA ASN A 290 142.10 -61.04 9.22
C ASN A 290 140.95 -61.85 9.86
N PRO A 291 140.99 -63.20 9.80
CA PRO A 291 140.07 -64.10 10.49
C PRO A 291 140.64 -64.46 11.88
N LEU A 292 140.74 -63.47 12.77
CA LEU A 292 141.30 -63.65 14.13
C LEU A 292 140.28 -63.32 15.24
N LEU A 293 139.00 -63.14 14.89
CA LEU A 293 137.95 -62.81 15.87
C LEU A 293 136.98 -63.97 16.15
N GLU A 294 137.17 -65.11 15.47
CA GLU A 294 136.27 -66.27 15.54
C GLU A 294 136.78 -67.37 16.50
N GLN A 295 137.92 -67.14 17.17
CA GLN A 295 138.58 -68.11 18.06
C GLN A 295 138.53 -67.74 19.54
N GLU A 296 137.91 -66.61 19.91
CA GLU A 296 137.81 -66.13 21.30
C GLU A 296 136.41 -66.36 21.94
N LEU A 297 135.48 -66.96 21.19
CA LEU A 297 134.10 -67.25 21.63
C LEU A 297 133.89 -68.68 22.16
N ARG A 298 134.95 -69.42 22.52
CA ARG A 298 134.83 -70.85 22.87
C ARG A 298 135.61 -71.37 24.07
N LYS A 299 136.03 -70.50 24.99
CA LYS A 299 136.62 -70.95 26.27
C LYS A 299 136.29 -69.95 27.37
N LEU A 300 135.28 -70.26 28.19
CA LEU A 300 135.25 -70.10 29.65
C LEU A 300 133.91 -70.62 30.20
N ASP A 301 134.01 -71.41 31.27
CA ASP A 301 132.97 -72.24 31.91
C ASP A 301 131.80 -71.45 32.55
N PRO A 302 130.61 -72.07 32.69
CA PRO A 302 129.37 -71.42 33.13
C PRO A 302 129.09 -71.44 34.65
N GLU A 303 130.11 -71.54 35.53
CA GLU A 303 129.87 -71.67 36.99
C GLU A 303 130.31 -70.47 37.86
N THR A 304 130.68 -69.33 37.26
CA THR A 304 130.95 -68.09 38.03
C THR A 304 130.26 -66.84 37.46
N VAL A 305 129.22 -67.02 36.61
CA VAL A 305 128.41 -65.92 36.03
C VAL A 305 126.98 -65.89 36.60
N GLY A 306 126.69 -66.76 37.59
CA GLY A 306 125.37 -66.86 38.24
C GLY A 306 125.03 -65.66 39.12
N ASP A 307 126.00 -65.10 39.85
CA ASP A 307 125.69 -64.06 40.84
C ASP A 307 125.63 -62.63 40.23
N GLU A 308 126.43 -62.30 39.21
CA GLU A 308 126.39 -60.95 38.61
C GLU A 308 125.20 -60.76 37.64
N MET A 309 124.74 -61.83 36.97
CA MET A 309 123.59 -61.75 36.06
C MET A 309 122.24 -61.87 36.80
N GLU A 310 122.18 -62.57 37.95
CA GLU A 310 121.03 -62.47 38.86
C GLU A 310 120.95 -61.09 39.53
N GLU A 311 122.07 -60.44 39.85
CA GLU A 311 122.08 -59.08 40.42
C GLU A 311 121.70 -58.02 39.37
N GLU A 312 122.11 -58.15 38.09
CA GLU A 312 121.63 -57.28 37.00
C GLU A 312 120.14 -57.48 36.67
N LEU A 313 119.62 -58.72 36.62
CA LEU A 313 118.19 -58.99 36.42
C LEU A 313 117.33 -58.59 37.63
N ALA A 314 117.85 -58.75 38.86
CA ALA A 314 117.25 -58.22 40.07
C ALA A 314 117.26 -56.69 40.07
N SER A 315 118.33 -56.04 39.59
CA SER A 315 118.40 -54.58 39.48
C SER A 315 117.44 -54.02 38.42
N GLU A 316 117.27 -54.68 37.28
CA GLU A 316 116.34 -54.25 36.22
C GLU A 316 114.87 -54.47 36.63
N SER A 317 114.58 -55.58 37.32
CA SER A 317 113.25 -55.81 37.90
C SER A 317 112.95 -54.84 39.06
N GLN A 318 113.95 -54.50 39.89
CA GLN A 318 113.81 -53.53 40.98
C GLN A 318 113.65 -52.10 40.45
N THR A 319 114.37 -51.71 39.39
CA THR A 319 114.19 -50.39 38.75
C THR A 319 112.83 -50.27 38.07
N ARG A 320 112.31 -51.34 37.45
CA ARG A 320 110.94 -51.39 36.93
C ARG A 320 109.90 -51.31 38.05
N LEU A 321 110.12 -52.01 39.17
CA LEU A 321 109.24 -51.94 40.34
C LEU A 321 109.24 -50.54 40.98
N ASN A 322 110.40 -49.89 41.05
CA ASN A 322 110.54 -48.52 41.52
C ASN A 322 109.88 -47.52 40.56
N HIS A 323 109.97 -47.74 39.25
CA HIS A 323 109.28 -46.93 38.25
C HIS A 323 107.76 -47.08 38.34
N LEU A 324 107.24 -48.32 38.45
CA LEU A 324 105.83 -48.59 38.66
C LEU A 324 105.32 -48.03 40.00
N SER A 325 106.12 -48.12 41.07
CA SER A 325 105.79 -47.52 42.37
C SER A 325 105.74 -46.00 42.28
N ARG A 326 106.67 -45.36 41.57
CA ARG A 326 106.65 -43.91 41.33
C ARG A 326 105.45 -43.48 40.49
N ILE A 327 105.08 -44.25 39.46
CA ILE A 327 103.86 -44.02 38.69
C ILE A 327 102.63 -44.19 39.59
N ASN A 328 102.59 -45.22 40.44
CA ASN A 328 101.47 -45.45 41.35
C ASN A 328 101.34 -44.32 42.39
N GLU A 329 102.45 -43.81 42.94
CA GLU A 329 102.43 -42.63 43.81
C GLU A 329 101.98 -41.36 43.08
N GLN A 330 102.44 -41.15 41.85
CA GLN A 330 101.95 -40.04 41.02
C GLN A 330 100.46 -40.19 40.73
N LEU A 331 100.00 -41.41 40.45
CA LEU A 331 98.58 -41.71 40.24
C LEU A 331 97.78 -41.39 41.50
N LYS A 332 98.20 -41.87 42.68
CA LYS A 332 97.56 -41.59 43.97
C LYS A 332 97.51 -40.09 44.28
N ARG A 333 98.57 -39.34 43.96
CA ARG A 333 98.61 -37.87 44.13
C ARG A 333 97.66 -37.14 43.17
N ILE A 334 97.54 -37.61 41.93
CA ILE A 334 96.65 -37.01 40.91
C ILE A 334 95.18 -37.37 41.17
N THR A 335 94.90 -38.61 41.56
CA THR A 335 93.55 -39.10 41.79
C THR A 335 93.03 -38.72 43.18
N GLY A 336 93.92 -38.46 44.14
CA GLY A 336 93.57 -38.08 45.51
C GLY A 336 93.08 -39.24 46.39
N TYR A 337 93.10 -40.47 45.89
CA TYR A 337 92.69 -41.67 46.64
C TYR A 337 93.92 -42.50 47.01
N PHE A 338 94.20 -42.61 48.31
CA PHE A 338 95.42 -43.26 48.81
C PHE A 338 95.17 -44.68 49.31
N ASP A 339 93.93 -44.96 49.73
CA ASP A 339 93.49 -46.24 50.27
C ASP A 339 92.39 -46.89 49.39
N LEU A 340 92.36 -48.22 49.38
CA LEU A 340 91.40 -49.00 48.59
C LEU A 340 89.96 -48.75 49.06
N THR A 341 89.79 -48.47 50.36
CA THR A 341 88.48 -48.19 50.98
C THR A 341 87.86 -46.88 50.45
N ASP A 342 88.66 -45.85 50.18
CA ASP A 342 88.19 -44.58 49.64
C ASP A 342 87.74 -44.71 48.18
N ILE A 343 88.43 -45.56 47.40
CA ILE A 343 88.05 -45.87 46.02
C ILE A 343 86.70 -46.59 45.99
N VAL A 344 86.49 -47.57 46.88
CA VAL A 344 85.23 -48.31 46.97
C VAL A 344 84.07 -47.38 47.37
N LYS A 345 84.25 -46.54 48.39
CA LYS A 345 83.23 -45.55 48.79
C LYS A 345 82.87 -44.60 47.65
N ARG A 346 83.87 -44.10 46.92
CA ARG A 346 83.61 -43.23 45.77
C ARG A 346 82.89 -43.96 44.64
N MET A 347 83.23 -45.22 44.38
CA MET A 347 82.50 -46.04 43.41
C MET A 347 81.05 -46.27 43.84
N GLU A 348 80.78 -46.49 45.12
CA GLU A 348 79.43 -46.58 45.67
C GLU A 348 78.64 -45.28 45.49
N GLU A 349 79.22 -44.12 45.82
CA GLU A 349 78.62 -42.80 45.57
C GLU A 349 78.35 -42.54 44.08
N LEU A 350 79.28 -42.92 43.20
CA LEU A 350 79.11 -42.82 41.76
C LEU A 350 78.00 -43.75 41.24
N MET A 351 77.88 -44.95 41.80
CA MET A 351 76.77 -45.85 41.48
C MET A 351 75.44 -45.30 41.98
N GLU A 352 75.39 -44.70 43.16
CA GLU A 352 74.17 -44.09 43.71
C GLU A 352 73.72 -42.87 42.89
N THR A 353 74.66 -41.98 42.54
CA THR A 353 74.39 -40.84 41.65
C THR A 353 73.95 -41.32 40.26
N GLY A 354 74.55 -42.39 39.72
CA GLY A 354 74.08 -43.07 38.51
C GLY A 354 72.62 -43.54 38.62
N ARG A 355 72.27 -44.24 39.70
CA ARG A 355 70.88 -44.68 39.98
C ARG A 355 69.92 -43.51 40.18
N GLN A 356 70.37 -42.38 40.70
CA GLN A 356 69.54 -41.17 40.84
C GLN A 356 69.30 -40.50 39.48
N LEU A 357 70.33 -40.40 38.64
CA LEU A 357 70.21 -39.89 37.27
C LEU A 357 69.29 -40.76 36.42
N GLU A 358 69.38 -42.08 36.54
CA GLU A 358 68.47 -43.01 35.85
C GLU A 358 67.02 -42.83 36.30
N ARG A 359 66.78 -42.66 37.60
CA ARG A 359 65.45 -42.33 38.12
C ARG A 359 64.92 -40.99 37.57
N LEU A 360 65.76 -39.96 37.53
CA LEU A 360 65.40 -38.66 36.96
C LEU A 360 65.14 -38.75 35.46
N GLN A 361 65.91 -39.57 34.74
CA GLN A 361 65.71 -39.82 33.31
C GLN A 361 64.34 -40.47 33.07
N ILE A 362 64.00 -41.52 33.82
CA ILE A 362 62.69 -42.20 33.72
C ILE A 362 61.54 -41.25 34.06
N GLN A 363 61.70 -40.39 35.08
CA GLN A 363 60.70 -39.38 35.45
C GLN A 363 60.53 -38.32 34.35
N ASN A 364 61.63 -37.83 33.79
CA ASN A 364 61.60 -36.88 32.68
C ASN A 364 60.96 -37.50 31.43
N ASP A 365 61.27 -38.75 31.12
CA ASP A 365 60.65 -39.48 30.01
C ASP A 365 59.15 -39.66 30.21
N HIS A 366 58.71 -39.98 31.43
CA HIS A 366 57.29 -40.00 31.78
C HIS A 366 56.64 -38.63 31.60
N LYS A 367 57.29 -37.56 32.07
CA LYS A 367 56.76 -36.20 31.95
C LYS A 367 56.67 -35.75 30.50
N ILE A 368 57.67 -36.06 29.69
CA ILE A 368 57.67 -35.80 28.25
C ILE A 368 56.54 -36.56 27.56
N LYS A 369 56.33 -37.84 27.88
CA LYS A 369 55.20 -38.62 27.33
C LYS A 369 53.84 -38.01 27.72
N GLN A 370 53.68 -37.59 28.98
CA GLN A 370 52.46 -36.95 29.45
C GLN A 370 52.20 -35.63 28.73
N LEU A 371 53.21 -34.76 28.62
CA LEU A 371 53.10 -33.48 27.93
C LEU A 371 52.82 -33.66 26.43
N LYS A 372 53.43 -34.66 25.78
CA LYS A 372 53.12 -34.99 24.37
C LYS A 372 51.68 -35.44 24.20
N LEU A 373 51.14 -36.24 25.12
CA LEU A 373 49.74 -36.64 25.08
C LEU A 373 48.81 -35.43 25.27
N GLN A 374 49.12 -34.56 26.24
CA GLN A 374 48.36 -33.33 26.46
C GLN A 374 48.40 -32.40 25.23
N SER A 375 49.56 -32.21 24.60
CA SER A 375 49.69 -31.44 23.35
C SER A 375 48.76 -31.99 22.26
N LYS A 376 48.79 -33.32 22.04
CA LYS A 376 47.91 -33.97 21.05
C LYS A 376 46.43 -33.76 21.35
N THR A 377 46.01 -33.94 22.61
CA THR A 377 44.61 -33.70 22.98
C THR A 377 44.20 -32.24 22.77
N MET A 378 45.08 -31.28 23.07
CA MET A 378 44.79 -29.86 22.82
C MET A 378 44.74 -29.54 21.32
N GLU A 379 45.62 -30.13 20.50
CA GLU A 379 45.58 -30.01 19.05
C GLU A 379 44.28 -30.55 18.45
N GLU A 380 43.80 -31.70 18.94
CA GLU A 380 42.50 -32.27 18.54
C GLU A 380 41.33 -31.36 18.93
N HIS A 381 41.33 -30.81 20.16
CA HIS A 381 40.32 -29.86 20.59
C HIS A 381 40.32 -28.56 19.77
N LEU A 382 41.50 -28.04 19.43
CA LEU A 382 41.62 -26.88 18.53
C LEU A 382 41.10 -27.18 17.13
N GLY A 383 41.36 -28.39 16.62
CA GLY A 383 40.81 -28.87 15.34
C GLY A 383 39.27 -28.88 15.35
N LEU A 384 38.66 -29.46 16.39
CA LEU A 384 37.20 -29.48 16.54
C LEU A 384 36.61 -28.07 16.67
N LEU A 385 37.24 -27.20 17.44
CA LEU A 385 36.78 -25.83 17.63
C LEU A 385 36.86 -25.02 16.33
N ARG A 386 37.91 -25.23 15.52
CA ARG A 386 38.06 -24.62 14.20
C ARG A 386 36.94 -25.04 13.26
N ILE A 387 36.62 -26.33 13.18
CA ILE A 387 35.52 -26.85 12.36
C ILE A 387 34.18 -26.26 12.83
N ALA A 388 33.94 -26.21 14.14
CA ALA A 388 32.73 -25.61 14.70
C ALA A 388 32.60 -24.10 14.36
N TYR A 389 33.73 -23.38 14.39
CA TYR A 389 33.78 -21.97 14.01
C TYR A 389 33.48 -21.77 12.51
N GLU A 390 34.08 -22.57 11.63
CA GLU A 390 33.81 -22.52 10.18
C GLU A 390 32.31 -22.77 9.91
N HIS A 391 31.70 -23.79 10.53
CA HIS A 391 30.25 -24.02 10.41
C HIS A 391 29.38 -22.88 10.99
N ALA A 392 29.80 -22.24 12.07
CA ALA A 392 29.08 -21.08 12.62
C ALA A 392 29.15 -19.88 11.69
N LYS A 393 30.32 -19.64 11.09
CA LYS A 393 30.54 -18.59 10.10
C LYS A 393 29.68 -18.81 8.85
N ASP A 394 29.69 -20.01 8.29
CA ASP A 394 28.91 -20.35 7.10
C ASP A 394 27.40 -20.17 7.34
N ARG A 395 26.88 -20.59 8.51
CA ARG A 395 25.48 -20.37 8.90
C ARG A 395 25.11 -18.89 9.02
N LEU A 396 26.03 -18.06 9.51
CA LEU A 396 25.80 -16.63 9.62
C LEU A 396 25.78 -15.98 8.23
N GLU A 397 26.68 -16.41 7.33
CA GLU A 397 26.72 -15.92 5.95
C GLU A 397 25.47 -16.33 5.17
N SER A 398 24.99 -17.58 5.32
CA SER A 398 23.75 -18.05 4.69
C SER A 398 22.54 -17.27 5.20
N SER A 399 22.43 -17.05 6.51
CA SER A 399 21.35 -16.25 7.10
C SER A 399 21.34 -14.80 6.58
N LYS A 400 22.52 -14.18 6.44
CA LYS A 400 22.62 -12.83 5.85
C LYS A 400 22.16 -12.81 4.39
N LEU A 401 22.48 -13.84 3.62
CA LEU A 401 22.04 -13.95 2.22
C LEU A 401 20.51 -14.10 2.14
N ASP A 402 19.92 -14.96 2.97
CA ASP A 402 18.46 -15.14 3.05
C ASP A 402 17.74 -13.85 3.44
N HIS A 403 18.30 -13.08 4.38
CA HIS A 403 17.76 -11.78 4.77
C HIS A 403 17.79 -10.78 3.61
N LYS A 404 18.89 -10.71 2.85
CA LYS A 404 18.97 -9.85 1.66
C LYS A 404 17.97 -10.25 0.58
N VAL A 405 17.80 -11.55 0.33
CA VAL A 405 16.82 -12.04 -0.65
C VAL A 405 15.41 -11.63 -0.24
N LYS A 406 15.04 -11.80 1.04
CA LYS A 406 13.72 -11.36 1.56
C LYS A 406 13.52 -9.85 1.46
N GLU A 407 14.57 -9.06 1.74
CA GLU A 407 14.52 -7.60 1.58
C GLU A 407 14.29 -7.23 0.10
N GLU A 408 15.04 -7.83 -0.82
CA GLU A 408 14.88 -7.61 -2.27
C GLU A 408 13.48 -8.03 -2.76
N GLU A 409 12.95 -9.17 -2.31
CA GLU A 409 11.57 -9.61 -2.60
C GLU A 409 10.54 -8.61 -2.09
N SER A 410 10.72 -8.08 -0.88
CA SER A 410 9.82 -7.07 -0.30
C SER A 410 9.84 -5.78 -1.11
N VAL A 411 11.03 -5.29 -1.51
CA VAL A 411 11.18 -4.11 -2.36
C VAL A 411 10.53 -4.35 -3.73
N HIS A 412 10.74 -5.52 -4.32
CA HIS A 412 10.14 -5.87 -5.60
C HIS A 412 8.61 -5.90 -5.53
N SER A 413 8.04 -6.40 -4.42
CA SER A 413 6.58 -6.39 -4.19
C SER A 413 6.02 -4.97 -4.07
N LEU A 414 6.73 -4.07 -3.39
CA LEU A 414 6.36 -2.67 -3.25
C LEU A 414 6.44 -1.92 -4.58
N VAL A 415 7.46 -2.21 -5.40
CA VAL A 415 7.58 -1.63 -6.75
C VAL A 415 6.40 -2.05 -7.63
N LYS A 416 6.03 -3.35 -7.63
CA LYS A 416 4.84 -3.84 -8.36
C LYS A 416 3.57 -3.12 -7.94
N LEU A 417 3.30 -3.03 -6.63
CA LEU A 417 2.12 -2.32 -6.12
C LEU A 417 2.12 -0.83 -6.50
N ARG A 418 3.29 -0.21 -6.53
CA ARG A 418 3.44 1.18 -6.95
C ARG A 418 3.12 1.37 -8.42
N ASP A 419 3.58 0.46 -9.28
CA ASP A 419 3.31 0.52 -10.71
C ASP A 419 1.83 0.23 -10.99
N ASP A 420 1.22 -0.77 -10.34
CA ASP A 420 -0.23 -1.02 -10.39
C ASP A 420 -1.05 0.21 -9.96
N SER A 421 -0.59 0.93 -8.94
CA SER A 421 -1.23 2.16 -8.48
C SER A 421 -1.10 3.30 -9.50
N LYS A 422 0.02 3.41 -10.20
CA LYS A 422 0.19 4.42 -11.27
C LYS A 422 -0.72 4.10 -12.44
N ASP A 423 -0.82 2.84 -12.84
CA ASP A 423 -1.68 2.41 -13.95
C ASP A 423 -3.15 2.73 -13.64
N LYS A 424 -3.61 2.42 -12.42
CA LYS A 424 -4.96 2.80 -11.95
C LYS A 424 -5.17 4.31 -11.94
N GLN A 425 -4.17 5.09 -11.52
CA GLN A 425 -4.25 6.55 -11.54
C GLN A 425 -4.37 7.09 -12.97
N GLN A 426 -3.60 6.57 -13.93
CA GLN A 426 -3.69 6.96 -15.34
C GLN A 426 -5.08 6.66 -15.92
N VAL A 427 -5.66 5.50 -15.58
CA VAL A 427 -7.03 5.16 -15.98
C VAL A 427 -8.03 6.14 -15.38
N LEU A 428 -7.91 6.49 -14.09
CA LEU A 428 -8.77 7.48 -13.45
C LEU A 428 -8.64 8.87 -14.10
N ASP A 429 -7.42 9.30 -14.40
CA ASP A 429 -7.18 10.59 -15.05
C ASP A 429 -7.81 10.62 -16.46
N SER A 430 -7.74 9.51 -17.20
CA SER A 430 -8.41 9.37 -18.50
C SER A 430 -9.94 9.45 -18.39
N ILE A 431 -10.53 8.83 -17.36
CA ILE A 431 -11.96 8.89 -17.06
C ILE A 431 -12.36 10.32 -16.68
N ASN A 432 -11.56 11.01 -15.85
CA ASN A 432 -11.81 12.40 -15.49
C ASN A 432 -11.80 13.30 -16.73
N LEU A 433 -10.81 13.15 -17.60
CA LEU A 433 -10.71 13.95 -18.81
C LEU A 433 -11.92 13.72 -19.74
N THR A 434 -12.32 12.46 -19.94
CA THR A 434 -13.47 12.13 -20.78
C THR A 434 -14.77 12.66 -20.21
N LEU A 435 -14.97 12.58 -18.89
CA LEU A 435 -16.14 13.15 -18.20
C LEU A 435 -16.16 14.67 -18.31
N GLU A 436 -15.02 15.35 -18.13
CA GLU A 436 -14.93 16.80 -18.34
C GLU A 436 -15.29 17.19 -19.76
N HIS A 437 -14.78 16.45 -20.75
CA HIS A 437 -15.10 16.69 -22.17
C HIS A 437 -16.59 16.47 -22.45
N LEU A 438 -17.17 15.42 -21.89
CA LEU A 438 -18.58 15.08 -22.04
C LEU A 438 -19.46 16.16 -21.40
N TYR A 439 -19.14 16.60 -20.18
CA TYR A 439 -19.81 17.72 -19.52
C TYR A 439 -19.73 19.01 -20.33
N LYS A 440 -18.53 19.38 -20.79
CA LYS A 440 -18.31 20.58 -21.63
C LYS A 440 -19.16 20.51 -22.91
N LYS A 441 -19.26 19.35 -23.55
CA LYS A 441 -20.12 19.16 -24.73
C LYS A 441 -21.61 19.27 -24.39
N LEU A 442 -22.08 18.58 -23.34
CA LEU A 442 -23.49 18.62 -22.95
C LEU A 442 -23.96 20.03 -22.54
N VAL A 443 -23.13 20.80 -21.84
CA VAL A 443 -23.41 22.21 -21.51
C VAL A 443 -23.54 23.08 -22.78
N LEU A 444 -22.79 22.75 -23.84
CA LEU A 444 -22.85 23.49 -25.11
C LEU A 444 -24.04 23.09 -25.99
N VAL A 445 -24.60 21.89 -25.81
CA VAL A 445 -25.70 21.34 -26.61
C VAL A 445 -27.07 21.82 -26.09
N SER A 446 -27.14 22.92 -25.33
CA SER A 446 -28.44 23.47 -24.89
C SER A 446 -29.33 23.83 -26.08
N ILE A 447 -30.32 22.99 -26.35
CA ILE A 447 -31.38 23.27 -27.31
C ILE A 447 -32.23 24.34 -26.64
N PHE A 448 -32.17 25.57 -27.14
CA PHE A 448 -33.02 26.65 -26.61
C PHE A 448 -34.48 26.40 -27.03
N GLY A 449 -35.13 25.43 -26.39
CA GLY A 449 -36.56 25.22 -26.45
C GLY A 449 -37.30 26.44 -25.90
N ARG A 450 -38.43 26.77 -26.51
CA ARG A 450 -39.17 28.05 -26.43
C ARG A 450 -39.67 28.49 -25.03
N ARG A 451 -39.26 27.88 -23.90
CA ARG A 451 -39.84 28.22 -22.59
C ARG A 451 -38.91 28.89 -21.57
N ASP A 452 -37.59 28.74 -21.62
CA ASP A 452 -36.75 29.33 -20.55
C ASP A 452 -35.51 30.06 -21.06
N LYS A 453 -35.69 31.35 -21.37
CA LYS A 453 -34.58 32.33 -21.45
C LYS A 453 -34.07 32.75 -20.06
N THR A 454 -34.57 32.17 -18.98
CA THR A 454 -34.35 32.58 -17.58
C THR A 454 -33.33 31.74 -16.82
N HIS A 455 -32.87 30.60 -17.37
CA HIS A 455 -31.81 29.80 -16.75
C HIS A 455 -30.56 29.81 -17.61
N ARG A 456 -29.75 30.87 -17.43
CA ARG A 456 -28.32 30.79 -17.76
C ARG A 456 -27.72 29.65 -16.96
N VAL A 457 -27.43 28.53 -17.62
CA VAL A 457 -26.55 27.49 -17.05
C VAL A 457 -25.24 28.19 -16.68
N VAL A 458 -25.02 28.38 -15.38
CA VAL A 458 -23.80 28.94 -14.85
C VAL A 458 -22.67 28.03 -15.32
N LYS A 459 -21.74 28.55 -16.09
CA LYS A 459 -20.52 27.84 -16.49
C LYS A 459 -19.66 27.64 -15.25
N GLU A 460 -20.00 26.65 -14.43
CA GLU A 460 -19.21 26.26 -13.28
C GLU A 460 -17.89 25.64 -13.76
N SER A 461 -16.82 25.97 -13.06
CA SER A 461 -15.48 25.48 -13.38
C SER A 461 -15.40 23.96 -13.14
N THR A 462 -15.04 23.19 -14.16
CA THR A 462 -14.97 21.71 -14.07
C THR A 462 -13.91 21.19 -13.10
N LEU A 463 -12.98 22.04 -12.68
CA LEU A 463 -11.85 21.70 -11.80
C LEU A 463 -12.24 21.32 -10.36
N ASN A 464 -13.48 21.58 -9.93
CA ASN A 464 -13.89 21.41 -8.54
C ASN A 464 -14.80 20.19 -8.30
N PHE A 465 -15.11 19.39 -9.34
CA PHE A 465 -16.03 18.27 -9.23
C PHE A 465 -15.28 16.94 -9.16
N SER A 466 -15.71 16.07 -8.23
CA SER A 466 -15.31 14.66 -8.25
C SER A 466 -15.82 13.99 -9.52
N PRO A 467 -15.11 13.00 -10.12
CA PRO A 467 -15.61 12.23 -11.27
C PRO A 467 -17.05 11.74 -11.13
N VAL A 468 -17.44 11.33 -9.92
CA VAL A 468 -18.80 10.86 -9.62
C VAL A 468 -19.82 11.99 -9.71
N GLU A 469 -19.48 13.19 -9.22
CA GLU A 469 -20.33 14.37 -9.30
C GLU A 469 -20.43 14.89 -10.74
N LEU A 470 -19.32 14.85 -11.47
CA LEU A 470 -19.23 15.22 -12.89
C LEU A 470 -20.12 14.30 -13.74
N LEU A 471 -20.04 12.98 -13.51
CA LEU A 471 -20.92 11.99 -14.14
C LEU A 471 -22.40 12.22 -13.78
N GLY A 472 -22.70 12.52 -12.52
CA GLY A 472 -24.06 12.85 -12.08
C GLY A 472 -24.64 14.07 -12.80
N LYS A 473 -23.82 15.13 -12.96
CA LYS A 473 -24.21 16.33 -13.72
C LYS A 473 -24.39 16.04 -15.22
N CYS A 474 -23.52 15.23 -15.82
CA CYS A 474 -23.66 14.79 -17.20
C CYS A 474 -24.98 14.03 -17.42
N ASN A 475 -25.31 13.08 -16.55
CA ASN A 475 -26.58 12.34 -16.62
C ASN A 475 -27.78 13.27 -16.48
N GLY A 476 -27.73 14.25 -15.58
CA GLY A 476 -28.80 15.25 -15.42
C GLY A 476 -29.00 16.11 -16.67
N LEU A 477 -27.90 16.60 -17.27
CA LEU A 477 -27.95 17.36 -18.53
C LEU A 477 -28.43 16.52 -19.70
N GLN A 478 -28.05 15.24 -19.77
CA GLN A 478 -28.55 14.31 -20.78
C GLN A 478 -30.06 14.11 -20.65
N GLN A 479 -30.57 13.85 -19.43
CA GLN A 479 -32.01 13.70 -19.19
C GLN A 479 -32.80 14.98 -19.47
N GLN A 480 -32.16 16.15 -19.33
CA GLN A 480 -32.77 17.42 -19.73
C GLN A 480 -32.83 17.54 -21.25
N LEU A 481 -31.73 17.22 -21.94
CA LEU A 481 -31.66 17.22 -23.40
C LEU A 481 -32.67 16.27 -24.05
N GLU A 482 -32.83 15.06 -23.49
CA GLU A 482 -33.80 14.07 -23.96
C GLU A 482 -35.23 14.62 -23.87
N ARG A 483 -35.59 15.28 -22.76
CA ARG A 483 -36.90 15.94 -22.60
C ARG A 483 -37.07 17.13 -23.54
N ASP A 484 -36.03 17.94 -23.71
CA ASP A 484 -36.06 19.10 -24.61
C ASP A 484 -36.22 18.66 -26.08
N LEU A 485 -35.63 17.52 -26.47
CA LEU A 485 -35.79 16.90 -27.80
C LEU A 485 -37.19 16.30 -28.01
N GLU A 486 -37.80 15.72 -26.97
CA GLU A 486 -39.18 15.20 -27.04
C GLU A 486 -40.20 16.32 -27.34
N GLU A 487 -39.96 17.54 -26.85
CA GLU A 487 -40.79 18.73 -27.12
C GLU A 487 -40.36 19.51 -28.38
N TYR A 488 -39.31 19.08 -29.11
CA TYR A 488 -38.76 19.81 -30.25
C TYR A 488 -39.37 19.35 -31.58
N ASP A 489 -40.20 20.20 -32.20
CA ASP A 489 -40.72 19.95 -33.55
C ASP A 489 -39.69 20.40 -34.60
N ILE A 490 -39.06 19.40 -35.24
CA ILE A 490 -38.05 19.61 -36.29
C ILE A 490 -38.67 20.37 -37.48
N SER A 491 -39.94 20.12 -37.78
CA SER A 491 -40.61 20.70 -38.96
C SER A 491 -40.84 22.20 -38.77
N GLU A 492 -41.27 22.62 -37.57
CA GLU A 492 -41.52 24.03 -37.24
C GLU A 492 -40.23 24.85 -37.21
N GLU A 493 -39.11 24.23 -36.79
CA GLU A 493 -37.82 24.94 -36.77
C GLU A 493 -37.15 24.96 -38.15
N GLU A 494 -37.31 23.92 -38.98
CA GLU A 494 -36.91 23.98 -40.39
C GLU A 494 -37.63 25.11 -41.13
N GLU A 495 -38.94 25.27 -40.91
CA GLU A 495 -39.74 26.35 -41.49
C GLU A 495 -39.28 27.74 -41.01
N ARG A 496 -38.93 27.87 -39.73
CA ARG A 496 -38.29 29.08 -39.18
C ARG A 496 -36.92 29.37 -39.73
N LEU A 497 -36.09 28.33 -39.91
CA LEU A 497 -34.75 28.48 -40.45
C LEU A 497 -34.82 28.89 -41.92
N GLU A 498 -35.78 28.33 -42.66
CA GLU A 498 -36.10 28.72 -44.04
C GLU A 498 -36.64 30.15 -44.10
N GLU A 499 -37.51 30.58 -43.19
CA GLU A 499 -37.94 31.98 -43.06
C GLU A 499 -36.76 32.91 -42.76
N ALA A 500 -35.91 32.57 -41.79
CA ALA A 500 -34.74 33.37 -41.44
C ALA A 500 -33.69 33.38 -42.57
N LEU A 501 -33.54 32.30 -43.32
CA LEU A 501 -32.70 32.25 -44.53
C LEU A 501 -33.30 33.09 -45.64
N CYS A 502 -34.61 33.06 -45.85
CA CYS A 502 -35.33 33.91 -46.79
C CYS A 502 -35.22 35.40 -46.39
N GLU A 503 -35.28 35.72 -45.10
CA GLU A 503 -35.11 37.07 -44.58
C GLU A 503 -33.67 37.56 -44.76
N ASN A 504 -32.68 36.71 -44.46
CA ASN A 504 -31.27 36.99 -44.73
C ASN A 504 -30.98 37.14 -46.24
N LEU A 505 -31.60 36.33 -47.09
CA LEU A 505 -31.52 36.41 -48.56
C LEU A 505 -32.19 37.69 -49.09
N ARG A 506 -33.33 38.11 -48.53
CA ARG A 506 -33.99 39.39 -48.85
C ARG A 506 -33.13 40.59 -48.46
N SER A 507 -32.48 40.57 -47.29
CA SER A 507 -31.47 41.58 -46.93
C SER A 507 -30.17 41.49 -47.73
N ARG A 508 -30.01 40.45 -48.56
CA ARG A 508 -28.87 40.24 -49.47
C ARG A 508 -29.16 40.59 -50.92
N GLU A 509 -30.34 41.11 -51.27
CA GLU A 509 -30.64 41.55 -52.65
C GLU A 509 -29.63 42.61 -53.13
N GLU A 510 -29.06 43.42 -52.22
CA GLU A 510 -27.97 44.36 -52.52
C GLU A 510 -26.62 43.68 -52.86
N TYR A 511 -26.44 42.41 -52.52
CA TYR A 511 -25.22 41.63 -52.79
C TYR A 511 -25.34 40.72 -54.00
N GLN A 512 -26.54 40.43 -54.51
CA GLN A 512 -26.74 39.56 -55.67
C GLN A 512 -26.18 40.22 -56.95
N ASP A 513 -26.42 41.52 -57.13
CA ASP A 513 -25.84 42.32 -58.23
C ASP A 513 -24.30 42.48 -58.12
N ILE A 514 -23.75 42.46 -56.91
CA ILE A 514 -22.30 42.62 -56.67
C ILE A 514 -21.57 41.29 -56.89
N VAL A 515 -22.20 40.16 -56.55
CA VAL A 515 -21.64 38.82 -56.75
C VAL A 515 -21.75 38.40 -58.21
N GLU A 516 -22.86 38.66 -58.91
CA GLU A 516 -23.02 38.32 -60.33
C GLU A 516 -22.03 39.09 -61.23
N ARG A 517 -21.65 40.33 -60.88
CA ARG A 517 -20.61 41.11 -61.58
C ARG A 517 -19.17 40.69 -61.26
N ARG A 518 -18.94 39.81 -60.29
CA ARG A 518 -17.61 39.37 -59.82
C ARG A 518 -17.35 37.86 -59.92
N ILE A 519 -18.11 37.12 -60.73
CA ILE A 519 -17.79 35.72 -61.03
C ILE A 519 -17.00 35.65 -62.36
N PRO A 520 -15.72 35.25 -62.35
CA PRO A 520 -14.97 35.02 -63.59
C PRO A 520 -15.52 33.79 -64.34
N ASN A 521 -15.61 33.87 -65.67
CA ASN A 521 -16.20 32.84 -66.55
C ASN A 521 -15.57 31.42 -66.47
N ASN A 522 -14.47 31.24 -65.73
CA ASN A 522 -13.78 29.95 -65.57
C ASN A 522 -13.73 29.46 -64.12
N ALA A 523 -14.72 29.81 -63.29
CA ALA A 523 -14.86 29.22 -61.96
C ALA A 523 -15.37 27.77 -62.07
N VAL A 524 -14.43 26.82 -62.10
CA VAL A 524 -14.73 25.39 -61.94
C VAL A 524 -15.35 25.18 -60.56
N ARG A 525 -16.64 24.85 -60.52
CA ARG A 525 -17.32 24.37 -59.32
C ARG A 525 -16.64 23.07 -58.88
N THR A 526 -15.90 23.10 -57.79
CA THR A 526 -15.51 21.87 -57.11
C THR A 526 -16.76 21.27 -56.50
N ASN A 527 -17.33 20.28 -57.17
CA ASN A 527 -18.32 19.38 -56.58
C ASN A 527 -17.63 18.65 -55.42
N ALA A 528 -17.72 19.20 -54.21
CA ALA A 528 -17.54 18.42 -53.01
C ALA A 528 -18.69 17.41 -53.00
N ALA A 529 -18.41 16.23 -53.56
CA ALA A 529 -19.33 15.11 -53.53
C ALA A 529 -19.72 14.86 -52.07
N ASN A 530 -21.01 14.99 -51.80
CA ASN A 530 -21.69 14.45 -50.64
C ASN A 530 -21.28 12.98 -50.45
N LYS A 531 -20.25 12.73 -49.65
CA LYS A 531 -20.10 11.44 -48.98
C LYS A 531 -20.98 11.48 -47.74
N LYS A 532 -22.25 11.09 -47.93
CA LYS A 532 -23.04 10.48 -46.86
C LYS A 532 -22.27 9.26 -46.38
N GLY A 533 -21.47 9.43 -45.32
CA GLY A 533 -20.93 8.34 -44.54
C GLY A 533 -22.05 7.83 -43.64
N THR A 534 -22.80 6.86 -44.15
CA THR A 534 -23.67 6.00 -43.35
C THR A 534 -22.78 5.30 -42.32
N TRP A 535 -22.91 5.67 -41.05
CA TRP A 535 -22.43 4.87 -39.93
C TRP A 535 -23.38 3.68 -39.80
N VAL A 536 -23.00 2.56 -40.39
CA VAL A 536 -23.51 1.24 -39.99
C VAL A 536 -22.34 0.56 -39.30
N GLY A 537 -22.54 0.30 -38.01
CA GLY A 537 -21.65 -0.57 -37.25
C GLY A 537 -21.81 -1.98 -37.76
N GLU A 538 -20.77 -2.51 -38.35
CA GLU A 538 -20.51 -3.93 -38.42
C GLU A 538 -19.06 -4.14 -38.01
N ASN A 539 -18.90 -5.01 -37.01
CA ASN A 539 -17.63 -5.49 -36.55
C ASN A 539 -17.00 -6.33 -37.66
N ASP A 540 -16.14 -5.72 -38.47
CA ASP A 540 -15.15 -6.47 -39.22
C ASP A 540 -13.79 -5.86 -38.95
N ILE A 541 -12.95 -6.70 -38.33
CA ILE A 541 -11.55 -6.47 -38.10
C ILE A 541 -10.88 -6.54 -39.47
N ASP A 542 -10.86 -5.41 -40.17
CA ASP A 542 -9.93 -5.21 -41.26
C ASP A 542 -8.53 -5.12 -40.64
N GLU A 543 -7.90 -6.28 -40.61
CA GLU A 543 -6.47 -6.50 -40.49
C GLU A 543 -5.79 -5.63 -41.56
N VAL A 544 -5.50 -4.39 -41.18
CA VAL A 544 -4.55 -3.56 -41.92
C VAL A 544 -3.25 -4.35 -41.86
N ASP A 545 -2.90 -4.99 -42.98
CA ASP A 545 -1.58 -5.51 -43.30
C ASP A 545 -0.59 -4.35 -43.16
N GLN A 546 -0.23 -4.09 -41.90
CA GLN A 546 0.83 -3.21 -41.52
C GLN A 546 2.07 -4.06 -41.72
N GLU A 547 2.49 -4.15 -42.98
CA GLU A 547 3.67 -4.83 -43.47
C GLU A 547 4.79 -4.68 -42.44
N VAL A 548 4.92 -5.69 -41.57
CA VAL A 548 5.83 -5.65 -40.43
C VAL A 548 7.21 -5.69 -41.06
N LEU A 549 7.80 -4.51 -41.23
CA LEU A 549 9.18 -4.33 -41.69
C LEU A 549 10.04 -5.29 -40.88
N THR A 550 10.46 -6.37 -41.55
CA THR A 550 11.19 -7.46 -40.92
C THR A 550 12.40 -6.86 -40.24
N ARG A 551 12.83 -7.42 -39.10
CA ARG A 551 13.96 -6.90 -38.29
C ARG A 551 15.19 -6.57 -39.15
N ASP A 552 15.38 -7.30 -40.24
CA ASP A 552 16.48 -7.10 -41.19
C ASP A 552 16.27 -5.91 -42.13
N ALA A 553 15.03 -5.59 -42.53
CA ALA A 553 14.69 -4.36 -43.26
C ALA A 553 14.91 -3.11 -42.39
N ILE A 554 14.55 -3.17 -41.11
CA ILE A 554 14.83 -2.10 -40.14
C ILE A 554 16.34 -1.95 -39.92
N LYS A 555 17.09 -3.06 -39.85
CA LYS A 555 18.56 -3.03 -39.77
C LYS A 555 19.23 -2.48 -41.03
N GLN A 556 18.73 -2.78 -42.22
CA GLN A 556 19.23 -2.20 -43.47
C GLN A 556 18.96 -0.70 -43.54
N ARG A 557 17.74 -0.26 -43.18
CA ARG A 557 17.37 1.15 -43.18
C ARG A 557 18.16 1.96 -42.16
N SER A 558 18.39 1.41 -40.97
CA SER A 558 19.24 2.04 -39.94
C SER A 558 20.73 2.08 -40.36
N ARG A 559 21.27 1.03 -40.99
CA ARG A 559 22.63 1.08 -41.58
C ARG A 559 22.75 2.15 -42.67
N MET A 560 21.76 2.26 -43.55
CA MET A 560 21.71 3.29 -44.60
C MET A 560 21.66 4.72 -44.03
N ILE A 561 20.90 4.93 -42.94
CA ILE A 561 20.84 6.22 -42.24
C ILE A 561 22.19 6.56 -41.59
N VAL A 562 22.84 5.58 -40.95
CA VAL A 562 24.16 5.76 -40.33
C VAL A 562 25.24 6.02 -41.38
N GLU A 563 25.23 5.32 -42.52
CA GLU A 563 26.14 5.61 -43.63
C GLU A 563 25.91 7.00 -44.23
N ASN A 564 24.67 7.41 -44.44
CA ASN A 564 24.34 8.74 -44.94
C ASN A 564 24.72 9.86 -43.94
N ALA A 565 24.62 9.59 -42.63
CA ALA A 565 25.08 10.51 -41.59
C ALA A 565 26.62 10.64 -41.60
N LYS A 566 27.35 9.53 -41.78
CA LYS A 566 28.83 9.53 -41.94
C LYS A 566 29.28 10.26 -43.20
N ARG A 567 28.54 10.14 -44.33
CA ARG A 567 28.81 10.89 -45.58
C ARG A 567 28.52 12.40 -45.46
N LYS A 568 27.60 12.81 -44.58
CA LYS A 568 27.34 14.24 -44.28
C LYS A 568 28.40 14.86 -43.38
N THR A 569 29.03 14.10 -42.50
CA THR A 569 30.11 14.59 -41.61
C THR A 569 31.44 14.76 -42.34
N THR A 570 31.74 13.97 -43.37
CA THR A 570 32.96 14.15 -44.18
C THR A 570 32.88 15.33 -45.17
N ARG A 571 31.68 15.78 -45.55
CA ARG A 571 31.48 16.99 -46.38
C ARG A 571 31.57 18.30 -45.59
N SER A 572 31.31 18.30 -44.28
CA SER A 572 31.38 19.50 -43.44
C SER A 572 32.79 19.81 -42.93
N THR A 573 33.67 18.81 -42.82
CA THR A 573 35.09 19.01 -42.45
C THR A 573 35.96 19.52 -43.59
N CYS A 574 35.60 19.26 -44.86
CA CYS A 574 36.37 19.76 -46.02
C CYS A 574 36.08 21.24 -46.36
N ARG A 575 35.04 21.86 -45.77
CA ARG A 575 34.67 23.27 -46.02
C ARG A 575 35.18 24.27 -44.95
N ARG A 576 35.83 23.80 -43.88
CA ARG A 576 36.39 24.64 -42.80
C ARG A 576 37.90 24.88 -42.87
N GLN A 577 38.60 24.34 -43.89
CA GLN A 577 40.03 24.57 -44.11
C GLN A 577 40.37 25.58 -45.22
N PHE A 578 39.38 26.29 -45.79
CA PHE A 578 39.62 27.25 -46.89
C PHE A 578 39.39 28.74 -46.57
N ASN A 579 39.12 29.12 -45.30
CA ASN A 579 38.90 30.52 -44.92
C ASN A 579 39.76 30.95 -43.72
N LEU A 580 41.09 30.78 -43.84
CA LEU A 580 42.08 31.40 -42.96
C LEU A 580 43.38 31.60 -43.76
N SER A 581 43.30 32.44 -44.79
CA SER A 581 44.43 33.05 -45.50
C SER A 581 43.87 34.18 -46.38
N ILE A 582 43.72 35.37 -45.78
CA ILE A 582 43.93 36.75 -46.28
C ILE A 582 43.55 37.67 -45.11
#